data_AF-A0A968RPZ8-F1
#
_entry.id   AF-A0A968RPZ8-F1
#
_cell.length_a   1.000
_cell.length_b   1.000
_cell.length_c   1.000
_cell.angle_alpha   90.00
_cell.angle_beta   90.00
_cell.angle_gamma   90.00
#
_symmetry.space_group_name_H-M   'P 1'
#
loop_
_entity.id
_entity.type
_entity.pdbx_description
1 polymer ?
#
loop_
_entity_poly.entity_id
_entity_poly.type
_entity_poly.pdbx_seq_one_letter_code
_entity_poly.pdbx_strand_id
1 'polypeptide(L)'
;MDLLLESAQPNTQIVTPSVEIPSAKTPVPTTPAPTEVKNTEKPNTPAPKPKTDTKSSTSAPNVEEYTYTPAAEGEDFPIRTDAPKLNGVYYKVQLIALANFNKTNARYDGVRKLGRLDYEFITDKGVTRVLLGDYLSKAEANDVASEVARQGFGGAFIVKYENGARVGRSN
;
A
#
# COMPACT_ATOMS: atom_id res chain seq x y z
N MET A 1 -44.33 26.81 -47.57
CA MET A 1 -43.50 25.81 -48.25
C MET A 1 -42.19 25.73 -47.49
N ASP A 2 -42.18 24.97 -46.40
CA ASP A 2 -40.94 24.46 -45.81
C ASP A 2 -41.28 23.12 -45.19
N LEU A 3 -40.58 22.10 -45.70
CA LEU A 3 -40.83 20.68 -45.53
C LEU A 3 -40.32 20.23 -44.15
N LEU A 4 -41.11 19.39 -43.47
CA LEU A 4 -40.67 18.52 -42.38
C LEU A 4 -39.43 17.72 -42.80
N LEU A 5 -38.48 17.53 -41.88
CA LEU A 5 -37.66 16.31 -41.84
C LEU A 5 -37.35 15.97 -40.37
N GLU A 6 -38.19 15.11 -39.80
CA GLU A 6 -38.00 14.44 -38.51
C GLU A 6 -37.02 13.28 -38.70
N SER A 7 -35.84 13.32 -38.07
CA SER A 7 -34.86 12.23 -38.13
C SER A 7 -34.98 11.33 -36.89
N ALA A 8 -35.61 10.18 -37.09
CA ALA A 8 -35.64 9.08 -36.12
C ALA A 8 -34.25 8.43 -35.99
N GLN A 9 -33.77 8.25 -34.76
CA GLN A 9 -32.56 7.48 -34.47
C GLN A 9 -32.87 5.98 -34.35
N PRO A 10 -32.03 5.08 -34.90
CA PRO A 10 -32.26 3.64 -34.82
C PRO A 10 -31.92 3.06 -33.44
N ASN A 11 -32.88 2.30 -32.90
CA ASN A 11 -32.79 1.54 -31.66
C ASN A 11 -31.92 0.28 -31.87
N THR A 12 -30.69 0.26 -31.37
CA THR A 12 -29.81 -0.91 -31.42
C THR A 12 -30.12 -1.86 -30.25
N GLN A 13 -30.84 -2.95 -30.55
CA GLN A 13 -30.98 -4.09 -29.64
C GLN A 13 -29.65 -4.84 -29.52
N ILE A 14 -29.12 -4.90 -28.31
CA ILE A 14 -27.94 -5.71 -27.97
C ILE A 14 -28.46 -7.09 -27.55
N VAL A 15 -28.44 -8.05 -28.46
CA VAL A 15 -28.61 -9.48 -28.15
C VAL A 15 -27.24 -10.10 -27.91
N THR A 16 -26.94 -10.43 -26.66
CA THR A 16 -25.80 -11.30 -26.33
C THR A 16 -26.29 -12.74 -26.17
N PRO A 17 -25.63 -13.72 -26.82
CA PRO A 17 -26.03 -15.13 -26.74
C PRO A 17 -25.61 -15.75 -25.40
N SER A 18 -26.57 -16.43 -24.76
CA SER A 18 -26.37 -17.33 -23.62
C SER A 18 -25.57 -18.55 -24.05
N VAL A 19 -24.42 -18.78 -23.42
CA VAL A 19 -23.62 -20.00 -23.62
C VAL A 19 -24.08 -21.07 -22.63
N GLU A 20 -24.74 -22.09 -23.16
CA GLU A 20 -25.20 -23.27 -22.44
C GLU A 20 -24.01 -24.21 -22.22
N ILE A 21 -23.69 -24.51 -20.95
CA ILE A 21 -22.61 -25.44 -20.57
C ILE A 21 -23.24 -26.84 -20.41
N PRO A 22 -22.90 -27.84 -21.23
CA PRO A 22 -23.39 -29.20 -21.02
C PRO A 22 -22.66 -29.88 -19.85
N SER A 23 -23.46 -30.29 -18.86
CA SER A 23 -23.08 -31.09 -17.71
C SER A 23 -22.89 -32.57 -18.10
N ALA A 24 -21.68 -33.11 -18.01
CA ALA A 24 -21.40 -34.54 -18.20
C ALA A 24 -21.11 -35.24 -16.87
N LYS A 25 -21.87 -36.32 -16.60
CA LYS A 25 -21.76 -37.24 -15.46
C LYS A 25 -20.80 -38.41 -15.80
N THR A 26 -19.86 -38.71 -14.87
CA THR A 26 -19.24 -40.00 -14.42
C THR A 26 -19.10 -41.22 -15.38
N PRO A 27 -18.05 -42.09 -15.26
CA PRO A 27 -17.68 -42.79 -14.02
C PRO A 27 -16.18 -43.09 -13.75
N VAL A 28 -15.95 -43.53 -12.51
CA VAL A 28 -14.71 -44.03 -11.88
C VAL A 28 -14.29 -45.39 -12.45
N PRO A 29 -12.97 -45.68 -12.50
CA PRO A 29 -12.49 -47.04 -12.21
C PRO A 29 -11.32 -47.09 -11.21
N THR A 30 -11.25 -48.23 -10.51
CA THR A 30 -10.46 -48.54 -9.30
C THR A 30 -9.27 -49.46 -9.65
N THR A 31 -8.04 -49.10 -9.23
CA THR A 31 -6.91 -49.94 -8.69
C THR A 31 -6.28 -51.03 -9.62
N PRO A 32 -4.95 -51.38 -9.61
CA PRO A 32 -3.98 -51.43 -8.50
C PRO A 32 -2.54 -50.89 -8.72
N ALA A 33 -1.80 -50.74 -7.61
CA ALA A 33 -0.32 -50.70 -7.49
C ALA A 33 0.33 -52.07 -7.85
N PRO A 34 1.67 -52.30 -7.90
CA PRO A 34 2.83 -51.48 -7.45
C PRO A 34 4.00 -51.42 -8.47
N THR A 35 5.08 -50.67 -8.18
CA THR A 35 6.48 -51.16 -8.15
C THR A 35 7.41 -50.06 -7.63
N GLU A 36 8.22 -50.49 -6.67
CA GLU A 36 9.39 -49.90 -6.03
C GLU A 36 10.46 -49.36 -7.01
N VAL A 37 10.93 -48.12 -6.79
CA VAL A 37 12.27 -47.72 -7.24
C VAL A 37 12.97 -46.90 -6.15
N LYS A 38 14.13 -47.43 -5.77
CA LYS A 38 15.06 -47.03 -4.72
C LYS A 38 16.07 -45.99 -5.23
N ASN A 39 16.54 -45.14 -4.30
CA ASN A 39 17.74 -44.30 -4.32
C ASN A 39 17.74 -43.07 -5.27
N THR A 40 18.03 -41.84 -4.82
CA THR A 40 19.28 -41.44 -4.16
C THR A 40 19.13 -40.07 -3.49
N GLU A 41 19.85 -39.93 -2.39
CA GLU A 41 19.99 -38.80 -1.48
C GLU A 41 20.75 -37.61 -2.10
N LYS A 42 20.27 -36.37 -1.90
CA LYS A 42 21.11 -35.15 -1.87
C LYS A 42 20.51 -34.13 -0.88
N PRO A 43 21.33 -33.39 -0.10
CA PRO A 43 20.94 -32.88 1.21
C PRO A 43 19.96 -31.71 1.16
N ASN A 44 18.91 -31.81 2.00
CA ASN A 44 18.20 -30.64 2.51
C ASN A 44 19.13 -29.89 3.46
N THR A 45 19.69 -28.78 3.00
CA THR A 45 20.19 -27.73 3.90
C THR A 45 19.04 -26.75 4.16
N PRO A 46 18.47 -26.67 5.37
CA PRO A 46 17.68 -25.51 5.73
C PRO A 46 18.63 -24.32 5.74
N ALA A 47 18.48 -23.40 4.77
CA ALA A 47 19.10 -22.10 4.88
C ALA A 47 18.67 -21.48 6.23
N PRO A 48 19.60 -21.05 7.09
CA PRO A 48 19.24 -20.40 8.33
C PRO A 48 18.49 -19.11 7.97
N LYS A 49 17.22 -19.03 8.37
CA LYS A 49 16.47 -17.78 8.44
C LYS A 49 17.32 -16.80 9.27
N PRO A 50 17.70 -15.63 8.77
CA PRO A 50 18.21 -14.59 9.65
C PRO A 50 17.05 -14.14 10.53
N LYS A 51 16.95 -14.74 11.73
CA LYS A 51 16.29 -14.09 12.85
C LYS A 51 17.21 -12.98 13.30
N THR A 52 17.06 -11.80 12.70
CA THR A 52 17.65 -10.59 13.25
C THR A 52 16.58 -9.95 14.11
N ASP A 53 16.41 -10.51 15.30
CA ASP A 53 15.90 -9.78 16.45
C ASP A 53 16.93 -8.69 16.79
N THR A 54 16.83 -7.54 16.15
CA THR A 54 17.41 -6.30 16.66
C THR A 54 16.30 -5.27 16.73
N LYS A 55 15.44 -5.47 17.73
CA LYS A 55 14.56 -4.45 18.28
C LYS A 55 15.45 -3.39 18.93
N SER A 56 16.06 -2.52 18.12
CA SER A 56 16.84 -1.40 18.65
C SER A 56 15.86 -0.30 19.05
N SER A 57 15.60 -0.29 20.34
CA SER A 57 14.89 0.74 21.09
C SER A 57 15.39 2.13 20.66
N THR A 58 14.56 2.87 19.92
CA THR A 58 14.78 4.29 19.71
C THR A 58 14.02 5.01 20.82
N SER A 59 14.78 5.51 21.78
CA SER A 59 14.36 6.51 22.76
C SER A 59 13.45 7.53 22.09
N ALA A 60 12.19 7.61 22.50
CA ALA A 60 11.27 8.65 22.06
C ALA A 60 11.89 10.01 22.41
N PRO A 61 12.26 10.86 21.43
CA PRO A 61 12.69 12.21 21.73
C PRO A 61 11.46 13.00 22.20
N ASN A 62 11.67 13.97 23.08
CA ASN A 62 10.68 14.99 23.44
C ASN A 62 10.14 15.61 22.14
N VAL A 63 8.88 15.33 21.80
CA VAL A 63 8.32 15.59 20.47
C VAL A 63 7.80 17.02 20.43
N GLU A 64 8.71 17.98 20.33
CA GLU A 64 8.35 19.35 19.98
C GLU A 64 8.04 19.41 18.48
N GLU A 65 6.91 20.03 18.13
CA GLU A 65 6.54 20.27 16.74
C GLU A 65 7.63 21.10 16.06
N TYR A 66 8.08 20.66 14.88
CA TYR A 66 9.12 21.35 14.12
C TYR A 66 8.69 21.59 12.69
N THR A 67 9.41 22.51 12.03
CA THR A 67 9.25 22.79 10.60
C THR A 67 10.49 22.35 9.83
N TYR A 68 10.32 21.81 8.63
CA TYR A 68 11.41 21.50 7.71
C TYR A 68 10.98 21.71 6.25
N THR A 69 11.94 21.92 5.35
CA THR A 69 11.70 21.93 3.91
C THR A 69 12.08 20.55 3.35
N PRO A 70 11.19 19.87 2.61
CA PRO A 70 11.50 18.62 1.93
C PRO A 70 12.72 18.75 1.01
N ALA A 71 13.48 17.65 0.89
CA ALA A 71 14.56 17.54 -0.09
C ALA A 71 14.05 17.03 -1.45
N ALA A 72 12.76 16.76 -1.58
CA ALA A 72 12.13 16.27 -2.79
C ALA A 72 11.96 17.39 -3.83
N GLU A 73 12.36 17.13 -5.08
CA GLU A 73 12.16 18.09 -6.16
C GLU A 73 10.68 18.47 -6.32
N GLY A 74 10.40 19.78 -6.38
CA GLY A 74 9.04 20.31 -6.52
C GLY A 74 8.21 20.29 -5.24
N GLU A 75 8.80 19.96 -4.08
CA GLU A 75 8.16 20.08 -2.76
C GLU A 75 8.85 21.15 -1.89
N ASP A 76 8.99 22.37 -2.41
CA ASP A 76 9.70 23.49 -1.73
C ASP A 76 8.89 24.14 -0.58
N PHE A 77 7.83 23.48 -0.11
CA PHE A 77 6.91 24.04 0.86
C PHE A 77 7.28 23.60 2.28
N PRO A 78 7.25 24.51 3.28
CA PRO A 78 7.55 24.17 4.65
C PRO A 78 6.51 23.21 5.23
N ILE A 79 6.99 22.11 5.80
CA ILE A 79 6.20 21.08 6.46
C ILE A 79 6.33 21.23 7.97
N ARG A 80 5.19 21.35 8.65
CA ARG A 80 5.09 21.32 10.12
C ARG A 80 4.66 19.92 10.59
N THR A 81 5.37 19.34 11.56
CA THR A 81 5.11 17.97 12.01
C THR A 81 5.62 17.72 13.44
N ASP A 82 4.96 16.78 14.13
CA ASP A 82 5.39 16.14 15.37
C ASP A 82 5.94 14.71 15.11
N ALA A 83 6.20 14.33 13.86
CA ALA A 83 6.73 13.00 13.57
C ALA A 83 8.17 12.86 14.11
N PRO A 84 8.53 11.74 14.75
CA PRO A 84 9.91 11.44 15.09
C PRO A 84 10.87 11.56 13.90
N LYS A 85 12.02 12.21 14.14
CA LYS A 85 13.14 12.25 13.20
C LYS A 85 14.05 11.05 13.42
N LEU A 86 14.24 10.24 12.38
CA LEU A 86 15.23 9.19 12.36
C LEU A 86 16.44 9.62 11.52
N ASN A 87 17.62 9.22 11.98
CA ASN A 87 18.86 9.35 11.21
C ASN A 87 18.95 8.22 10.18
N GLY A 88 19.57 8.51 9.03
CA GLY A 88 19.69 7.56 7.93
C GLY A 88 18.44 7.49 7.05
N VAL A 89 18.36 6.44 6.23
CA VAL A 89 17.27 6.21 5.28
C VAL A 89 16.19 5.35 5.91
N TYR A 90 14.94 5.78 5.77
CA TYR A 90 13.76 5.04 6.19
C TYR A 90 12.56 5.40 5.30
N TYR A 91 11.45 4.70 5.46
CA TYR A 91 10.30 4.80 4.60
C TYR A 91 9.02 4.98 5.42
N LYS A 92 8.10 5.77 4.90
CA LYS A 92 6.73 5.86 5.41
C LYS A 92 5.76 5.51 4.31
N VAL A 93 4.55 5.12 4.69
CA VAL A 93 3.44 4.95 3.74
C VAL A 93 2.53 6.15 3.86
N GLN A 94 2.44 6.97 2.81
CA GLN A 94 1.49 8.06 2.76
C GLN A 94 0.11 7.50 2.39
N LEU A 95 -0.86 7.70 3.27
CA LEU A 95 -2.21 7.17 3.12
C LEU A 95 -3.11 8.10 2.29
N ILE A 96 -3.06 9.40 2.62
CA ILE A 96 -3.91 10.44 2.04
C ILE A 96 -3.35 11.84 2.34
N ALA A 97 -3.76 12.84 1.58
CA ALA A 97 -3.59 14.25 1.90
C ALA A 97 -4.96 14.95 1.92
N LEU A 98 -5.29 15.71 2.96
CA LEU A 98 -6.61 16.31 3.16
C LEU A 98 -6.48 17.77 3.59
N ALA A 99 -7.31 18.66 3.03
CA ALA A 99 -7.46 20.03 3.53
C ALA A 99 -8.20 20.05 4.88
N ASN A 100 -9.26 19.27 5.00
CA ASN A 100 -10.06 19.12 6.22
C ASN A 100 -9.62 17.88 6.98
N PHE A 101 -8.45 17.95 7.61
CA PHE A 101 -7.88 16.84 8.36
C PHE A 101 -8.49 16.71 9.77
N ASN A 102 -8.82 15.47 10.15
CA ASN A 102 -9.25 15.13 11.51
C ASN A 102 -8.52 13.87 11.99
N LYS A 103 -7.66 14.03 13.03
CA LYS A 103 -6.83 12.98 13.63
C LYS A 103 -7.64 11.82 14.24
N THR A 104 -8.87 12.07 14.69
CA THR A 104 -9.73 11.07 15.36
C THR A 104 -10.71 10.37 14.42
N ASN A 105 -10.63 10.61 13.11
CA ASN A 105 -11.52 9.96 12.16
C ASN A 105 -11.36 8.42 12.16
N ALA A 106 -12.49 7.70 12.22
CA ALA A 106 -12.55 6.24 12.30
C ALA A 106 -11.95 5.54 11.06
N ARG A 107 -11.82 6.23 9.92
CA ARG A 107 -11.19 5.66 8.72
C ARG A 107 -9.76 5.17 8.95
N TYR A 108 -9.08 5.68 9.99
CA TYR A 108 -7.72 5.30 10.31
C TYR A 108 -7.64 4.09 11.26
N ASP A 109 -8.76 3.59 11.80
CA ASP A 109 -8.77 2.53 12.83
C ASP A 109 -8.12 1.24 12.31
N GLY A 110 -8.42 0.86 11.07
CA GLY A 110 -7.87 -0.35 10.45
C GLY A 110 -6.36 -0.34 10.23
N VAL A 111 -5.74 0.85 10.15
CA VAL A 111 -4.30 1.00 9.86
C VAL A 111 -3.45 1.30 11.08
N ARG A 112 -4.04 1.73 12.22
CA ARG A 112 -3.29 1.99 13.47
C ARG A 112 -2.56 0.76 14.02
N LYS A 113 -3.03 -0.45 13.69
CA LYS A 113 -2.37 -1.71 14.07
C LYS A 113 -1.09 -2.01 13.26
N LEU A 114 -0.89 -1.31 12.14
CA LEU A 114 0.21 -1.55 11.19
C LEU A 114 1.39 -0.60 11.42
N GLY A 115 1.20 0.45 12.22
CA GLY A 115 2.24 1.43 12.52
C GLY A 115 1.70 2.68 13.23
N ARG A 116 2.63 3.53 13.67
CA ARG A 116 2.31 4.86 14.19
C ARG A 116 1.81 5.76 13.07
N LEU A 117 0.75 6.54 13.33
CA LEU A 117 0.31 7.57 12.42
C LEU A 117 1.06 8.87 12.68
N ASP A 118 1.60 9.44 11.61
CA ASP A 118 2.29 10.73 11.60
C ASP A 118 1.53 11.71 10.70
N TYR A 119 1.69 13.00 11.01
CA TYR A 119 0.96 14.08 10.34
C TYR A 119 1.92 15.15 9.90
N GLU A 120 1.83 15.52 8.62
CA GLU A 120 2.65 16.57 8.02
C GLU A 120 1.73 17.63 7.44
N PHE A 121 1.70 18.81 8.06
CA PHE A 121 0.95 19.95 7.54
C PHE A 121 1.83 20.74 6.57
N ILE A 122 1.40 20.81 5.30
CA ILE A 122 2.04 21.62 4.27
C ILE A 122 1.46 23.02 4.36
N THR A 123 2.20 23.93 4.99
CA THR A 123 1.71 25.26 5.39
C THR A 123 1.08 26.01 4.21
N ASP A 124 1.80 26.06 3.09
CA ASP A 124 1.41 26.87 1.93
C ASP A 124 0.24 26.27 1.14
N LYS A 125 -0.02 24.96 1.31
CA LYS A 125 -1.11 24.26 0.62
C LYS A 125 -2.34 24.09 1.50
N GLY A 126 -2.23 24.32 2.81
CA GLY A 126 -3.32 24.09 3.76
C GLY A 126 -3.81 22.65 3.78
N VAL A 127 -2.93 21.67 3.52
CA VAL A 127 -3.26 20.25 3.55
C VAL A 127 -2.39 19.47 4.53
N THR A 128 -2.97 18.48 5.18
CA THR A 128 -2.24 17.53 6.03
C THR A 128 -2.08 16.20 5.31
N ARG A 129 -0.84 15.75 5.15
CA ARG A 129 -0.53 14.37 4.77
C ARG A 129 -0.62 13.49 6.01
N VAL A 130 -1.27 12.34 5.84
CA VAL A 130 -1.32 11.29 6.86
C VAL A 130 -0.38 10.18 6.43
N LEU A 131 0.59 9.88 7.27
CA LEU A 131 1.62 8.89 7.02
C LEU A 131 1.59 7.80 8.09
N LEU A 132 2.16 6.65 7.74
CA LEU A 132 2.22 5.48 8.61
C LEU A 132 3.64 4.94 8.70
N GLY A 133 4.10 4.73 9.94
CA GLY A 133 5.32 4.02 10.30
C GLY A 133 6.62 4.82 10.17
N ASP A 134 7.73 4.10 10.39
CA ASP A 134 9.13 4.47 10.13
C ASP A 134 9.87 3.20 9.68
N TYR A 135 9.44 2.62 8.57
CA TYR A 135 9.94 1.32 8.09
C TYR A 135 11.39 1.44 7.63
N LEU A 136 12.27 0.57 8.13
CA LEU A 136 13.72 0.67 7.86
C LEU A 136 14.11 0.07 6.52
N SER A 137 13.19 -0.64 5.86
CA SER A 137 13.38 -1.18 4.52
C SER A 137 12.21 -0.86 3.60
N LYS A 138 12.52 -0.72 2.31
CA LYS A 138 11.49 -0.52 1.29
C LYS A 138 10.57 -1.74 1.16
N ALA A 139 11.10 -2.94 1.37
CA ALA A 139 10.33 -4.18 1.32
C ALA A 139 9.24 -4.20 2.40
N GLU A 140 9.61 -3.90 3.65
CA GLU A 140 8.65 -3.78 4.77
C GLU A 140 7.58 -2.72 4.49
N ALA A 141 7.98 -1.55 3.97
CA ALA A 141 7.03 -0.51 3.59
C ALA A 141 6.09 -0.95 2.45
N ASN A 142 6.53 -1.84 1.56
CA ASN A 142 5.71 -2.38 0.48
C ASN A 142 4.66 -3.37 0.98
N ASP A 143 5.04 -4.24 1.91
CA ASP A 143 4.10 -5.15 2.57
C ASP A 143 3.01 -4.37 3.31
N VAL A 144 3.41 -3.31 4.03
CA VAL A 144 2.47 -2.40 4.70
C VAL A 144 1.59 -1.67 3.69
N ALA A 145 2.17 -1.13 2.60
CA ALA A 145 1.42 -0.43 1.55
C ALA A 145 0.30 -1.32 0.97
N SER A 146 0.60 -2.60 0.76
CA SER A 146 -0.36 -3.59 0.30
C SER A 146 -1.47 -3.85 1.33
N GLU A 147 -1.15 -3.89 2.62
CA GLU A 147 -2.15 -4.06 3.68
C GLU A 147 -3.02 -2.81 3.85
N VAL A 148 -2.45 -1.59 3.86
CA VAL A 148 -3.26 -0.36 3.97
C VAL A 148 -4.19 -0.18 2.76
N ALA A 149 -3.78 -0.64 1.57
CA ALA A 149 -4.66 -0.65 0.40
C ALA A 149 -5.89 -1.55 0.64
N ARG A 150 -5.70 -2.73 1.23
CA ARG A 150 -6.81 -3.62 1.66
C ARG A 150 -7.70 -2.99 2.73
N GLN A 151 -7.16 -2.07 3.54
CA GLN A 151 -7.90 -1.29 4.54
C GLN A 151 -8.59 -0.03 3.97
N GLY A 152 -8.66 0.12 2.64
CA GLY A 152 -9.39 1.20 1.97
C GLY A 152 -8.55 2.42 1.57
N PHE A 153 -7.22 2.34 1.68
CA PHE A 153 -6.31 3.38 1.20
C PHE A 153 -5.65 2.96 -0.13
N GLY A 154 -6.44 2.69 -1.16
CA GLY A 154 -5.95 2.21 -2.46
C GLY A 154 -4.99 3.17 -3.19
N GLY A 155 -5.01 4.46 -2.83
CA GLY A 155 -4.07 5.47 -3.32
C GLY A 155 -2.81 5.62 -2.47
N ALA A 156 -2.58 4.74 -1.48
CA ALA A 156 -1.41 4.80 -0.63
C ALA A 156 -0.12 4.50 -1.41
N PHE A 157 0.97 5.18 -1.05
CA PHE A 157 2.26 4.98 -1.68
C PHE A 157 3.41 5.18 -0.69
N ILE A 158 4.55 4.57 -0.99
CA ILE A 158 5.75 4.64 -0.18
C ILE A 158 6.47 5.96 -0.45
N VAL A 159 6.96 6.59 0.61
CA VAL A 159 7.80 7.78 0.57
C VAL A 159 9.12 7.50 1.29
N LYS A 160 10.23 7.94 0.69
CA LYS A 160 11.57 7.84 1.28
C LYS A 160 11.83 9.08 2.12
N TYR A 161 12.39 8.84 3.31
CA TYR A 161 12.98 9.86 4.17
C TYR A 161 14.48 9.61 4.32
N GLU A 162 15.20 10.70 4.53
CA GLU A 162 16.63 10.69 4.84
C GLU A 162 16.91 11.76 5.89
N ASN A 163 17.46 11.35 7.04
CA ASN A 163 17.79 12.25 8.16
C ASN A 163 16.63 13.16 8.59
N GLY A 164 15.41 12.59 8.69
CA GLY A 164 14.21 13.35 9.07
C GLY A 164 13.55 14.13 7.94
N ALA A 165 14.17 14.25 6.76
CA ALA A 165 13.61 14.98 5.63
C ALA A 165 13.04 14.04 4.57
N ARG A 166 11.84 14.37 4.06
CA ARG A 166 11.23 13.67 2.94
C ARG A 166 12.04 13.92 1.66
N VAL A 167 12.41 12.83 0.99
CA VAL A 167 13.16 12.84 -0.28
C VAL A 167 12.23 12.64 -1.48
N GLY A 168 11.08 11.98 -1.29
CA GLY A 168 10.07 11.84 -2.33
C GLY A 168 9.44 10.45 -2.36
N ARG A 169 8.67 10.19 -3.42
CA ARG A 169 8.01 8.89 -3.63
C ARG A 169 9.06 7.81 -3.96
N SER A 170 8.90 6.64 -3.37
CA SER A 170 9.75 5.46 -3.61
C SER A 170 8.93 4.41 -4.35
N ASN A 171 9.16 4.28 -5.66
CA ASN A 171 8.54 3.26 -6.53
C ASN A 171 9.39 2.01 -6.52
#